data_AF-A0A239EUI6-F1
#
_entry.id   AF-A0A239EUI6-F1
#
_cell.length_a   1.000
_cell.length_b   1.000
_cell.length_c   1.000
_cell.angle_alpha   90.00
_cell.angle_beta   90.00
_cell.angle_gamma   90.00
#
_symmetry.space_group_name_H-M   'P 1'
#
loop_
_entity.id
_entity.type
_entity.pdbx_description
1 polymer ?
#
loop_
_entity_poly.entity_id
_entity_poly.type
_entity_poly.pdbx_seq_one_letter_code
_entity_poly.pdbx_strand_id
1 'polypeptide(L)'
;MADPDFRAAMEAITETAQTALPPWGEPSERLKPKKPDTANLKKLKAARRKVAEYSAVLRSDAFDDWVRRCTETAAEPREWTRAALLYESYLRHAQKYGTNRSDKRLAKEELATETAWGKMMGSLFGKKRRRSGQYYPLRIKQGA
;
A
#
# COMPACT_ATOMS: atom_id res chain seq x y z
N MET A 1 47.45 56.30 -3.41
CA MET A 1 46.84 55.59 -2.26
C MET A 1 45.35 55.88 -2.32
N ALA A 2 44.55 54.87 -2.70
CA ALA A 2 43.21 54.90 -3.32
C ALA A 2 43.14 55.69 -4.65
N ASP A 3 42.98 54.99 -5.78
CA ASP A 3 42.82 55.59 -7.12
C ASP A 3 41.52 56.42 -7.20
N PRO A 4 41.57 57.66 -7.71
CA PRO A 4 40.39 58.53 -7.82
C PRO A 4 39.34 58.00 -8.82
N ASP A 5 39.77 57.25 -9.83
CA ASP A 5 38.88 56.63 -10.82
C ASP A 5 38.05 55.47 -10.23
N PHE A 6 38.57 54.78 -9.22
CA PHE A 6 37.85 53.68 -8.56
C PHE A 6 36.72 54.20 -7.66
N ARG A 7 36.88 55.40 -7.07
CA ARG A 7 35.81 56.06 -6.31
C ARG A 7 34.72 56.60 -7.22
N ALA A 8 35.07 57.23 -8.34
CA ALA A 8 34.10 57.70 -9.32
C ALA A 8 33.30 56.54 -9.95
N ALA A 9 33.95 55.40 -10.23
CA ALA A 9 33.28 54.20 -10.70
C ALA A 9 32.32 53.59 -9.66
N MET A 10 32.71 53.59 -8.37
CA MET A 10 31.87 53.08 -7.29
C MET A 10 30.65 53.99 -7.01
N GLU A 11 30.81 55.31 -7.08
CA GLU A 11 29.69 56.26 -6.94
C GLU A 11 28.67 56.13 -8.07
N ALA A 12 29.13 56.00 -9.33
CA ALA A 12 28.25 55.79 -10.49
C ALA A 12 27.47 54.45 -10.43
N ILE A 13 28.08 53.39 -9.88
CA ILE A 13 27.42 52.08 -9.66
C ILE A 13 26.38 52.17 -8.53
N THR A 14 26.64 52.96 -7.48
CA THR A 14 25.66 53.16 -6.40
C THR A 14 24.49 54.06 -6.81
N GLU A 15 24.70 55.06 -7.67
CA GLU A 15 23.63 55.93 -8.20
C GLU A 15 22.71 55.18 -9.17
N THR A 16 23.25 54.27 -9.99
CA THR A 16 22.45 53.40 -10.87
C THR A 16 21.73 52.28 -10.12
N ALA A 17 22.24 51.83 -8.97
CA ALA A 17 21.58 50.84 -8.12
C ALA A 17 20.44 51.42 -7.26
N GLN A 18 20.48 52.72 -6.93
CA GLN A 18 19.43 53.39 -6.12
C GLN A 18 18.18 53.79 -6.93
N THR A 19 18.24 53.78 -8.26
CA THR A 19 17.10 54.12 -9.14
C THR A 19 16.37 52.90 -9.72
N ALA A 20 16.67 51.69 -9.23
CA ALA A 20 16.00 50.45 -9.62
C ALA A 20 15.21 49.82 -8.47
N LEU A 21 14.39 50.61 -7.76
CA LEU A 21 13.27 50.07 -7.00
C LEU A 21 12.03 50.08 -7.91
N PRO A 22 11.53 48.92 -8.40
CA PRO A 22 10.24 48.89 -9.06
C PRO A 22 9.15 49.27 -8.02
N PRO A 23 8.25 50.21 -8.36
CA PRO A 23 7.25 50.73 -7.45
C PRO A 23 6.01 49.83 -7.47
N TRP A 24 5.61 49.32 -6.31
CA TRP A 24 4.32 48.66 -6.05
C TRP A 24 4.09 47.26 -6.66
N GLY A 25 4.33 46.24 -5.83
CA GLY A 25 3.62 44.97 -5.85
C GLY A 25 3.40 44.54 -4.39
N GLU A 26 2.14 44.44 -3.97
CA GLU A 26 1.68 44.38 -2.58
C GLU A 26 2.28 43.25 -1.69
N PRO A 27 2.29 43.47 -0.36
CA PRO A 27 2.87 42.55 0.61
C PRO A 27 1.92 41.40 0.95
N SER A 28 1.80 40.38 0.09
CA SER A 28 1.30 39.08 0.56
C SER A 28 1.37 38.04 -0.54
N GLU A 29 2.40 37.20 -0.51
CA GLU A 29 2.16 35.78 -0.69
C GLU A 29 3.14 35.05 0.21
N ARG A 30 2.69 34.79 1.46
CA ARG A 30 3.16 33.61 2.18
C ARG A 30 3.21 32.49 1.16
N LEU A 31 4.41 31.96 0.88
CA LEU A 31 4.62 30.73 0.13
C LEU A 31 3.59 29.71 0.62
N LYS A 32 2.45 29.61 -0.07
CA LYS A 32 1.45 28.61 0.26
C LYS A 32 2.17 27.30 -0.05
N PRO A 33 2.35 26.39 0.92
CA PRO A 33 2.99 25.12 0.64
C PRO A 33 2.21 24.49 -0.52
N LYS A 34 2.91 24.27 -1.64
CA LYS A 34 2.35 23.72 -2.87
C LYS A 34 1.56 22.48 -2.46
N LYS A 35 0.22 22.52 -2.58
CA LYS A 35 -0.64 21.39 -2.20
C LYS A 35 -0.05 20.15 -2.89
N PRO A 36 0.24 19.06 -2.16
CA PRO A 36 0.83 17.88 -2.78
C PRO A 36 -0.08 17.43 -3.91
N ASP A 37 0.51 17.14 -5.07
CA ASP A 37 -0.22 16.82 -6.29
C ASP A 37 -1.02 15.52 -6.09
N THR A 38 -2.28 15.67 -5.66
CA THR A 38 -3.14 14.54 -5.26
C THR A 38 -3.64 13.74 -6.46
N ALA A 39 -3.40 14.19 -7.69
CA ALA A 39 -3.83 13.51 -8.90
C ALA A 39 -3.21 12.10 -8.99
N ASN A 40 -1.92 11.98 -8.71
CA ASN A 40 -1.23 10.69 -8.70
C ASN A 40 -1.73 9.79 -7.57
N LEU A 41 -2.01 10.36 -6.39
CA LEU A 41 -2.59 9.61 -5.27
C LEU A 41 -4.02 9.12 -5.57
N LYS A 42 -4.84 9.92 -6.26
CA LYS A 42 -6.18 9.52 -6.71
C LYS A 42 -6.10 8.39 -7.75
N LYS A 43 -5.21 8.50 -8.74
CA LYS A 43 -4.94 7.42 -9.72
C LYS A 43 -4.50 6.14 -9.03
N LEU A 44 -3.61 6.25 -8.04
CA LEU A 44 -3.08 5.10 -7.29
C LEU A 44 -4.15 4.46 -6.39
N LYS A 45 -5.05 5.25 -5.78
CA LYS A 45 -6.24 4.74 -5.08
C LYS A 45 -7.22 4.04 -6.01
N ALA A 46 -7.49 4.60 -7.19
CA ALA A 46 -8.36 3.98 -8.19
C ALA A 46 -7.78 2.66 -8.71
N ALA A 47 -6.47 2.61 -8.98
CA ALA A 47 -5.78 1.38 -9.36
C ALA A 47 -5.84 0.33 -8.24
N ARG A 48 -5.62 0.71 -6.98
CA ARG A 48 -5.77 -0.21 -5.83
C ARG A 48 -7.20 -0.76 -5.70
N ARG A 49 -8.22 0.06 -5.96
CA ARG A 49 -9.62 -0.38 -5.96
C ARG A 49 -9.91 -1.39 -7.08
N LYS A 50 -9.43 -1.13 -8.30
CA LYS A 50 -9.53 -2.09 -9.41
C LYS A 50 -8.82 -3.40 -9.09
N VAL A 51 -7.63 -3.37 -8.49
CA VAL A 51 -6.92 -4.58 -8.05
C VAL A 51 -7.70 -5.35 -6.99
N ALA A 52 -8.43 -4.68 -6.09
CA ALA A 52 -9.31 -5.34 -5.14
C ALA A 52 -10.52 -6.00 -5.84
N GLU A 53 -11.10 -5.34 -6.84
CA GLU A 53 -12.18 -5.91 -7.66
C GLU A 53 -11.69 -7.16 -8.43
N TYR A 54 -10.49 -7.11 -9.05
CA TYR A 54 -9.88 -8.28 -9.68
C TYR A 54 -9.43 -9.35 -8.68
N SER A 55 -9.15 -9.01 -7.43
CA SER A 55 -8.82 -10.01 -6.42
C SER A 55 -10.00 -10.90 -6.04
N ALA A 56 -11.23 -10.44 -6.26
CA ALA A 56 -12.41 -11.30 -6.17
C ALA A 56 -12.46 -12.33 -7.33
N VAL A 57 -11.90 -11.99 -8.50
CA VAL A 57 -11.74 -12.90 -9.65
C VAL A 57 -10.61 -13.90 -9.42
N LEU A 58 -9.65 -13.58 -8.54
CA LEU A 58 -8.57 -14.49 -8.13
C LEU A 58 -9.01 -15.54 -7.09
N ARG A 59 -10.25 -15.51 -6.61
CA ARG A 59 -10.74 -16.53 -5.66
C ARG A 59 -10.89 -17.87 -6.40
N SER A 60 -10.08 -18.84 -5.98
CA SER A 60 -10.16 -20.21 -6.48
C SER A 60 -11.23 -21.00 -5.74
N ASP A 61 -11.84 -21.97 -6.42
CA ASP A 61 -12.80 -22.88 -5.79
C ASP A 61 -12.18 -23.63 -4.60
N ALA A 62 -10.88 -23.94 -4.67
CA ALA A 62 -10.13 -24.54 -3.57
C ALA A 62 -10.01 -23.62 -2.35
N PHE A 63 -9.90 -22.30 -2.55
CA PHE A 63 -9.89 -21.33 -1.46
C PHE A 63 -11.27 -21.23 -0.80
N ASP A 64 -12.33 -21.11 -1.59
CA ASP A 64 -13.69 -21.02 -1.05
C ASP A 64 -14.10 -22.31 -0.32
N ASP A 65 -13.71 -23.48 -0.83
CA ASP A 65 -13.91 -24.77 -0.15
C ASP A 65 -13.10 -24.87 1.15
N TRP A 66 -11.84 -24.42 1.16
CA TRP A 66 -11.03 -24.34 2.37
C TRP A 66 -11.65 -23.43 3.42
N VAL A 67 -12.09 -22.21 3.05
CA VAL A 67 -12.74 -21.29 3.99
C VAL A 67 -13.97 -21.96 4.61
N ARG A 68 -14.80 -22.63 3.81
CA ARG A 68 -16.01 -23.31 4.29
C ARG A 68 -15.71 -24.50 5.21
N ARG A 69 -14.74 -25.34 4.85
CA ARG A 69 -14.48 -26.63 5.53
C ARG A 69 -13.47 -26.55 6.66
N CYS A 70 -12.48 -25.68 6.56
CA CYS A 70 -11.33 -25.65 7.45
C CYS A 70 -11.33 -24.44 8.39
N THR A 71 -12.12 -23.40 8.10
CA THR A 71 -12.16 -22.18 8.94
C THR A 71 -13.53 -21.91 9.51
N GLU A 72 -13.55 -21.24 10.66
CA GLU A 72 -14.76 -20.77 11.32
C GLU A 72 -14.53 -19.37 11.88
N THR A 73 -15.59 -18.57 11.98
CA THR A 73 -15.49 -17.22 12.57
C THR A 73 -15.20 -17.34 14.05
N ALA A 74 -14.18 -16.62 14.51
CA ALA A 74 -13.84 -16.56 15.94
C ALA A 74 -14.80 -15.61 16.66
N ALA A 75 -15.39 -16.06 17.76
CA ALA A 75 -16.27 -15.23 18.59
C ALA A 75 -15.42 -14.28 19.45
N GLU A 76 -14.28 -14.78 19.94
CA GLU A 76 -13.42 -14.02 20.84
C GLU A 76 -12.09 -13.60 20.19
N PRO A 77 -11.52 -12.46 20.62
CA PRO A 77 -10.19 -12.05 20.20
C PRO A 77 -9.08 -13.06 20.52
N ARG A 78 -9.25 -13.92 21.53
CA ARG A 78 -8.26 -14.93 21.91
C ARG A 78 -8.16 -16.07 20.90
N GLU A 79 -9.23 -16.33 20.17
CA GLU A 79 -9.36 -17.39 19.17
C GLU A 79 -8.87 -16.97 17.78
N TRP A 80 -8.45 -15.71 17.63
CA TRP A 80 -7.94 -15.21 16.36
C TRP A 80 -6.67 -15.96 15.96
N THR A 81 -6.66 -16.47 14.74
CA THR A 81 -5.53 -17.21 14.22
C THR A 81 -4.57 -16.29 13.48
N ARG A 82 -3.26 -16.55 13.65
CA ARG A 82 -2.21 -15.81 12.96
C ARG A 82 -2.27 -16.09 11.45
N ALA A 83 -2.00 -15.07 10.64
CA ALA A 83 -2.08 -15.18 9.19
C ALA A 83 -1.21 -16.32 8.63
N ALA A 84 0.01 -16.48 9.15
CA ALA A 84 0.93 -17.55 8.71
C ALA A 84 0.32 -18.96 8.89
N LEU A 85 -0.32 -19.22 10.04
CA LEU A 85 -0.93 -20.53 10.32
C LEU A 85 -2.13 -20.82 9.41
N LEU A 86 -2.95 -19.80 9.12
CA LEU A 86 -4.06 -19.94 8.18
C LEU A 86 -3.57 -20.19 6.75
N TYR A 87 -2.49 -19.51 6.35
CA TYR A 87 -1.88 -19.73 5.05
C TYR A 87 -1.33 -21.15 4.92
N GLU A 88 -0.62 -21.65 5.93
CA GLU A 88 -0.14 -23.04 5.94
C GLU A 88 -1.27 -24.07 5.86
N SER A 89 -2.37 -23.85 6.60
CA SER A 89 -3.57 -24.70 6.50
C SER A 89 -4.16 -24.68 5.09
N TYR A 90 -4.27 -23.49 4.47
CA TYR A 90 -4.72 -23.36 3.09
C TYR A 90 -3.82 -24.12 2.11
N LEU A 91 -2.49 -24.02 2.24
CA LEU A 91 -1.56 -24.74 1.36
C LEU A 91 -1.75 -26.25 1.46
N ARG A 92 -1.97 -26.80 2.66
CA ARG A 92 -2.26 -28.24 2.85
C ARG A 92 -3.56 -28.64 2.18
N HIS A 93 -4.62 -27.82 2.31
CA HIS A 93 -5.90 -28.08 1.65
C HIS A 93 -5.79 -28.00 0.14
N ALA A 94 -5.17 -26.95 -0.39
CA ALA A 94 -4.96 -26.75 -1.82
C ALA A 94 -4.09 -27.86 -2.43
N GLN A 95 -3.11 -28.40 -1.70
CA GLN A 95 -2.33 -29.55 -2.17
C GLN A 95 -3.17 -30.83 -2.28
N LYS A 96 -4.15 -31.02 -1.38
CA LYS A 96 -4.97 -32.23 -1.32
C LYS A 96 -6.20 -32.18 -2.24
N TYR A 97 -6.79 -30.99 -2.39
CA TYR A 97 -8.08 -30.78 -3.06
C TYR A 97 -8.03 -29.78 -4.22
N GLY A 98 -6.86 -29.21 -4.53
CA GLY A 98 -6.70 -28.27 -5.64
C GLY A 98 -6.96 -28.92 -7.00
N THR A 99 -7.47 -28.10 -7.93
CA THR A 99 -7.88 -28.50 -9.28
C THR A 99 -6.76 -29.18 -10.04
N ASN A 100 -5.52 -28.72 -9.88
CA ASN A 100 -4.35 -29.27 -10.57
C ASN A 100 -3.53 -30.27 -9.75
N ARG A 101 -4.14 -30.99 -8.79
CA ARG A 101 -3.45 -32.01 -7.96
C ARG A 101 -2.65 -33.05 -8.76
N SER A 102 -3.10 -33.37 -9.98
CA SER A 102 -2.44 -34.32 -10.88
C SER A 102 -1.19 -33.75 -11.54
N ASP A 103 -1.18 -32.45 -11.83
CA ASP A 103 -0.08 -31.78 -12.50
C ASP A 103 0.80 -31.02 -11.50
N LYS A 104 1.82 -31.69 -10.96
CA LYS A 104 2.75 -31.14 -9.96
C LYS A 104 3.35 -29.78 -10.33
N ARG A 105 3.55 -29.51 -11.63
CA ARG A 105 4.07 -28.22 -12.12
C ARG A 105 3.03 -27.12 -11.98
N LEU A 106 1.82 -27.36 -12.47
CA LEU A 106 0.71 -26.42 -12.37
C LEU A 106 0.25 -26.24 -10.92
N ALA A 107 0.24 -27.30 -10.11
CA ALA A 107 -0.09 -27.21 -8.67
C ALA A 107 0.87 -26.28 -7.90
N LYS A 108 2.16 -26.30 -8.23
CA LYS A 108 3.16 -25.44 -7.57
C LYS A 108 3.03 -23.98 -8.00
N GLU A 109 2.63 -23.74 -9.24
CA GLU A 109 2.36 -22.41 -9.79
C GLU A 109 0.98 -21.86 -9.36
N GLU A 110 -0.01 -22.73 -9.14
CA GLU A 110 -1.35 -22.39 -8.66
C GLU A 110 -1.47 -22.25 -7.15
N LEU A 111 -0.52 -22.79 -6.37
CA LEU A 111 -0.44 -22.48 -4.95
C LEU A 111 -0.27 -20.97 -4.81
N ALA A 112 -1.38 -20.31 -4.48
CA ALA A 112 -1.43 -18.87 -4.39
C ALA A 112 -0.32 -18.39 -3.47
N THR A 113 0.57 -17.55 -3.98
CA THR A 113 1.58 -16.87 -3.15
C THR A 113 0.91 -16.26 -1.91
N GLU A 114 1.63 -16.15 -0.79
CA GLU A 114 1.07 -15.58 0.44
C GLU A 114 0.41 -14.20 0.20
N THR A 115 0.95 -13.43 -0.77
CA THR A 115 0.36 -12.17 -1.23
C THR A 115 -0.98 -12.36 -1.93
N ALA A 116 -1.11 -13.33 -2.85
CA ALA A 116 -2.38 -13.62 -3.53
C ALA A 116 -3.41 -14.19 -2.56
N TRP A 117 -3.02 -15.13 -1.70
CA TRP A 117 -3.85 -15.61 -0.60
C TRP A 117 -4.29 -14.46 0.34
N GLY A 118 -3.37 -13.57 0.68
CA GLY A 118 -3.65 -12.41 1.51
C GLY A 118 -4.67 -11.44 0.87
N LYS A 119 -4.67 -11.31 -0.46
CA LYS A 119 -5.68 -10.54 -1.19
C LYS A 119 -7.05 -11.23 -1.15
N MET A 120 -7.11 -12.54 -1.38
CA MET A 120 -8.34 -13.32 -1.26
C MET A 120 -8.93 -13.21 0.14
N MET A 121 -8.12 -13.44 1.17
CA MET A 121 -8.52 -13.29 2.58
C MET A 121 -8.97 -11.87 2.92
N GLY A 122 -8.26 -10.85 2.44
CA GLY A 122 -8.59 -9.45 2.68
C GLY A 122 -9.91 -9.02 2.05
N SER A 123 -10.42 -9.74 1.05
CA SER A 123 -11.74 -9.50 0.46
C SER A 123 -12.89 -9.98 1.36
N LEU A 124 -12.67 -11.01 2.17
CA LEU A 124 -13.69 -11.64 3.03
C LEU A 124 -13.57 -11.20 4.49
N PHE A 125 -12.35 -11.05 5.00
CA PHE A 125 -12.07 -10.88 6.42
C PHE A 125 -11.14 -9.69 6.66
N GLY A 126 -11.51 -8.83 7.60
CA GLY A 126 -10.66 -7.72 8.02
C GLY A 126 -9.43 -8.20 8.79
N LYS A 127 -8.25 -8.08 8.20
CA LYS A 127 -6.97 -8.37 8.87
C LYS A 127 -6.74 -7.42 10.05
N LYS A 128 -6.30 -7.95 11.19
CA LYS A 128 -6.03 -7.20 12.43
C LYS A 128 -4.57 -7.35 12.84
N ARG A 129 -3.94 -6.24 13.21
CA ARG A 129 -2.54 -6.22 13.69
C ARG A 129 -2.49 -6.37 15.22
N ARG A 130 -1.59 -7.21 15.71
CA ARG A 130 -1.19 -7.36 17.12
C ARG A 130 0.32 -7.28 17.26
N ARG A 131 0.82 -7.22 18.51
CA ARG A 131 2.26 -7.19 18.81
C ARG A 131 3.04 -8.33 18.14
N SER A 132 2.48 -9.54 18.14
CA SER A 132 3.07 -10.75 17.57
C SER A 132 2.89 -10.92 16.05
N GLY A 133 2.16 -10.02 15.38
CA GLY A 133 2.00 -10.06 13.92
C GLY A 133 0.57 -9.80 13.44
N GLN A 134 0.24 -10.35 12.27
CA GLN A 134 -1.07 -10.19 11.64
C GLN A 134 -1.98 -11.37 11.94
N TYR A 135 -3.24 -11.08 12.23
CA TYR A 135 -4.26 -12.03 12.64
C TYR A 135 -5.53 -11.83 11.81
N TYR A 136 -6.30 -12.89 11.69
CA TYR A 136 -7.66 -12.83 11.17
C TYR A 136 -8.64 -13.28 12.26
N PRO A 137 -9.89 -12.77 12.25
CA PRO A 137 -10.94 -13.15 13.19
C PRO A 137 -11.52 -14.53 12.85
N LEU A 138 -10.63 -15.51 12.66
CA LEU A 138 -10.95 -16.87 12.28
C LEU A 138 -10.21 -17.83 13.20
N ARG A 139 -10.83 -18.99 13.44
CA ARG A 139 -10.22 -20.17 14.03
C ARG A 139 -10.18 -21.31 13.02
N ILE A 140 -9.17 -22.15 13.11
CA ILE A 140 -9.06 -23.38 12.31
C ILE A 140 -9.93 -24.45 12.99
N LYS A 141 -10.80 -25.12 12.23
CA LYS A 141 -11.63 -26.21 12.75
C LYS A 141 -10.74 -27.39 13.15
N GLN A 142 -11.10 -28.10 14.22
CA GLN A 142 -10.35 -29.29 14.62
C GLN A 142 -10.40 -30.36 13.51
N GLY A 143 -9.24 -30.89 13.12
CA GLY A 143 -9.10 -31.91 12.07
C GLY A 143 -8.94 -31.38 10.64
N ALA A 144 -8.79 -30.06 10.47
CA ALA A 144 -8.56 -29.39 9.18
C ALA A 144 -7.09 -29.41 8.71
#